data_AF-A0A7S4NFP8-F1
#
_entry.id   AF-A0A7S4NFP8-F1
#
_cell.length_a   1.000
_cell.length_b   1.000
_cell.length_c   1.000
_cell.angle_alpha   90.00
_cell.angle_beta   90.00
_cell.angle_gamma   90.00
#
_symmetry.space_group_name_H-M   'P 1'
#
loop_
_entity.id
_entity.type
_entity.pdbx_description
1 polymer ?
#
loop_
_entity_poly.entity_id
_entity_poly.type
_entity_poly.pdbx_seq_one_letter_code
_entity_poly.pdbx_strand_id
1 'polypeptide(L)'
;AGQVGRGIMSSTSKEGVSSKPGFGSFNSGNVEEIIKDPNFVPPPIPRDIIRHDEFDCFKRRSLGHEMKDLFLLDRNWTFVNHGAFGAPFSLIVDIAQRWRVYTERQPLRFIDRELFPRVVGVIKKFASFLNCRPEDLVLLQNATTGLNCVLESFPLSAQDKVLFFDCTYASVKKMIRKVCKDKNAVPVEAKLKLKEMKGSEDILAQVEAAIPEGCKLVVIDHVTSNEALLFPIDELVEICHKKDALVLIDGAHGLGSCPLDLERTGADFYVGNCHKWFCAPRGVAFLHVNHSNLSKMSPVKRQKIEKEEEKKEEEKKEEEKKEEEK
;
A
#
# COMPACT_ATOMS: atom_id res chain seq x y z
N ALA A 1 63.75 16.57 -24.13
CA ALA A 1 63.45 16.48 -22.69
C ALA A 1 61.99 16.88 -22.49
N GLY A 2 61.05 16.08 -22.00
CA GLY A 2 60.99 14.69 -21.56
C GLY A 2 59.50 14.36 -21.34
N GLN A 3 59.10 13.13 -21.61
CA GLN A 3 57.73 12.59 -21.51
C GLN A 3 57.15 12.66 -20.08
N VAL A 4 55.84 12.88 -19.98
CA VAL A 4 54.91 12.25 -19.01
C VAL A 4 53.53 12.27 -19.71
N GLY A 5 52.72 11.23 -19.89
CA GLY A 5 52.70 9.83 -19.47
C GLY A 5 51.24 9.40 -19.63
N ARG A 6 50.96 8.45 -20.53
CA ARG A 6 49.65 7.78 -20.65
C ARG A 6 49.44 6.85 -19.46
N GLY A 7 48.19 6.71 -19.02
CA GLY A 7 47.72 5.70 -18.08
C GLY A 7 47.04 6.36 -16.87
N ILE A 8 45.94 5.87 -16.31
CA ILE A 8 45.35 4.53 -16.34
C ILE A 8 43.83 4.71 -16.10
N MET A 9 43.01 4.08 -16.93
CA MET A 9 41.63 3.74 -16.57
C MET A 9 41.70 2.84 -15.34
N SER A 10 41.34 3.37 -14.17
CA SER A 10 41.10 2.56 -12.99
C SER A 10 39.67 2.03 -13.04
N SER A 11 39.53 0.91 -13.73
CA SER A 11 38.45 -0.05 -13.53
C SER A 11 38.50 -0.55 -12.08
N THR A 12 37.71 0.06 -11.19
CA THR A 12 37.25 -0.68 -10.00
C THR A 12 36.08 -1.53 -10.45
N SER A 13 36.37 -2.82 -10.59
CA SER A 13 35.48 -3.95 -10.81
C SER A 13 34.16 -3.78 -10.05
N LYS A 14 33.08 -3.51 -10.80
CA LYS A 14 31.72 -3.88 -10.39
C LYS A 14 31.59 -5.40 -10.52
N GLU A 15 32.21 -6.13 -9.61
CA GLU A 15 31.93 -7.54 -9.43
C GLU A 15 30.84 -7.68 -8.36
N GLY A 16 29.69 -8.24 -8.76
CA GLY A 16 28.76 -8.88 -7.82
C GLY A 16 27.49 -8.14 -7.43
N VAL A 17 27.15 -6.97 -8.00
CA VAL A 17 25.82 -6.38 -7.74
C VAL A 17 24.80 -7.03 -8.66
N SER A 18 23.99 -7.91 -8.09
CA SER A 18 22.78 -8.48 -8.69
C SER A 18 21.99 -7.39 -9.43
N SER A 19 21.91 -7.52 -10.74
CA SER A 19 21.31 -6.55 -11.67
C SER A 19 19.78 -6.61 -11.66
N LYS A 20 19.14 -6.24 -10.54
CA LYS A 20 17.76 -5.74 -10.58
C LYS A 20 17.81 -4.22 -10.46
N PRO A 21 17.31 -3.45 -11.45
CA PRO A 21 17.22 -2.01 -11.32
C PRO A 21 16.24 -1.71 -10.18
N GLY A 22 16.76 -1.30 -9.02
CA GLY A 22 15.94 -0.81 -7.92
C GLY A 22 15.42 0.58 -8.20
N PHE A 23 14.50 1.04 -7.34
CA PHE A 23 13.88 2.34 -7.47
C PHE A 23 14.78 3.42 -6.84
N GLY A 24 15.13 4.47 -7.58
CA GLY A 24 16.03 5.52 -7.10
C GLY A 24 16.10 6.70 -8.08
N SER A 25 17.01 7.63 -7.82
CA SER A 25 17.30 8.76 -8.71
C SER A 25 18.74 8.67 -9.24
N PHE A 26 19.18 9.67 -10.00
CA PHE A 26 20.57 9.69 -10.51
C PHE A 26 21.60 9.90 -9.40
N ASN A 27 21.20 10.58 -8.32
CA ASN A 27 22.12 11.00 -7.24
C ASN A 27 21.69 10.55 -5.85
N SER A 28 20.65 9.74 -5.71
CA SER A 28 20.32 9.05 -4.47
C SER A 28 20.63 7.56 -4.60
N GLY A 29 20.99 6.92 -3.48
CA GLY A 29 21.06 5.47 -3.42
C GLY A 29 19.73 4.82 -3.80
N ASN A 30 19.81 3.55 -4.17
CA ASN A 30 18.68 2.68 -4.43
C ASN A 30 17.83 2.54 -3.14
N VAL A 31 16.51 2.75 -3.22
CA VAL A 31 15.60 2.71 -2.07
C VAL A 31 15.68 1.37 -1.35
N GLU A 32 15.74 0.26 -2.10
CA GLU A 32 15.86 -1.09 -1.57
C GLU A 32 17.18 -1.36 -0.84
N GLU A 33 18.25 -0.62 -1.16
CA GLU A 33 19.52 -0.68 -0.43
C GLU A 33 19.47 0.18 0.83
N ILE A 34 18.99 1.42 0.73
CA ILE A 34 18.90 2.37 1.86
C ILE A 34 17.96 1.82 2.95
N ILE A 35 16.86 1.18 2.56
CA ILE A 35 15.89 0.64 3.52
C ILE A 35 16.47 -0.50 4.36
N LYS A 36 17.31 -1.34 3.76
CA LYS A 36 17.96 -2.49 4.41
C LYS A 36 19.17 -2.11 5.25
N ASP A 37 19.75 -0.93 5.03
CA ASP A 37 20.90 -0.47 5.81
C ASP A 37 20.49 -0.18 7.26
N PRO A 38 20.98 -0.95 8.26
CA PRO A 38 20.66 -0.73 9.66
C PRO A 38 21.30 0.56 10.21
N ASN A 39 22.35 1.08 9.57
CA ASN A 39 23.05 2.29 9.97
C ASN A 39 22.49 3.55 9.29
N PHE A 40 21.48 3.41 8.43
CA PHE A 40 20.89 4.53 7.73
C PHE A 40 20.27 5.54 8.70
N VAL A 41 20.77 6.77 8.65
CA VAL A 41 20.21 7.92 9.36
C VAL A 41 19.46 8.79 8.35
N PRO A 42 18.14 9.02 8.52
CA PRO A 42 17.40 9.87 7.60
C PRO A 42 17.90 11.32 7.67
N PRO A 43 17.95 12.04 6.54
CA PRO A 43 18.35 13.44 6.53
C PRO A 43 17.52 14.27 7.51
N PRO A 44 18.14 15.23 8.22
CA PRO A 44 17.40 16.07 9.17
C PRO A 44 16.28 16.82 8.45
N ILE A 45 15.14 16.94 9.13
CA ILE A 45 14.02 17.74 8.62
C ILE A 45 14.41 19.21 8.75
N PRO A 46 14.27 20.02 7.68
CA PRO A 46 14.59 21.44 7.77
C PRO A 46 13.70 22.13 8.81
N ARG A 47 14.28 23.02 9.63
CA ARG A 47 13.60 23.67 10.76
C ARG A 47 12.43 24.56 10.34
N ASP A 48 12.47 25.10 9.12
CA ASP A 48 11.38 25.89 8.55
C ASP A 48 10.18 25.04 8.11
N ILE A 49 10.32 23.71 8.10
CA ILE A 49 9.23 22.78 7.76
C ILE A 49 8.51 22.30 9.02
N ILE A 50 9.27 21.75 9.96
CA ILE A 50 8.75 21.24 11.24
C ILE A 50 9.47 21.94 12.38
N ARG A 51 8.69 22.60 13.24
CA ARG A 51 9.14 23.10 14.53
C ARG A 51 8.49 22.27 15.64
N HIS A 52 9.30 21.71 16.53
CA HIS A 52 8.83 20.72 17.51
C HIS A 52 7.82 21.28 18.52
N ASP A 53 7.92 22.56 18.84
CA ASP A 53 7.01 23.29 19.72
C ASP A 53 5.58 23.39 19.15
N GLU A 54 5.40 23.34 17.83
CA GLU A 54 4.07 23.38 17.20
C GLU A 54 3.20 22.17 17.59
N PHE A 55 3.82 21.03 17.92
CA PHE A 55 3.12 19.81 18.32
C PHE A 55 2.58 19.87 19.76
N ASP A 56 2.95 20.88 20.54
CA ASP A 56 2.40 21.05 21.89
C ASP A 56 0.89 21.37 21.87
N CYS A 57 0.35 21.76 20.71
CA CYS A 57 -1.08 21.94 20.50
C CYS A 57 -1.88 20.64 20.73
N PHE A 58 -1.24 19.47 20.60
CA PHE A 58 -1.84 18.16 20.84
C PHE A 58 -1.77 17.71 22.31
N LYS A 59 -0.83 18.22 23.12
CA LYS A 59 -0.56 17.72 24.47
C LYS A 59 -1.45 18.32 25.57
N ARG A 60 -2.11 19.45 25.28
CA ARG A 60 -2.73 20.32 26.29
C ARG A 60 -4.27 20.41 26.17
N ARG A 61 -4.91 19.38 25.61
CA ARG A 61 -6.36 19.41 25.31
C ARG A 61 -7.07 18.18 25.86
N SER A 62 -8.29 18.40 26.34
CA SER A 62 -9.21 17.31 26.65
C SER A 62 -9.92 16.82 25.38
N LEU A 63 -10.35 15.55 25.36
CA LEU A 63 -11.19 15.05 24.27
C LEU A 63 -12.53 15.80 24.24
N GLY A 64 -13.14 15.90 23.06
CA GLY A 64 -14.43 16.56 22.86
C GLY A 64 -14.31 17.85 22.04
N HIS A 65 -15.11 18.86 22.38
CA HIS A 65 -15.21 20.09 21.57
C HIS A 65 -13.90 20.88 21.45
N GLU A 66 -13.01 20.81 22.45
CA GLU A 66 -11.69 21.45 22.40
C GLU A 66 -10.80 20.92 21.27
N MET A 67 -10.99 19.67 20.86
CA MET A 67 -10.20 19.07 19.77
C MET A 67 -10.57 19.64 18.41
N LYS A 68 -11.74 20.28 18.27
CA LYS A 68 -12.17 20.85 16.97
C LYS A 68 -11.20 21.90 16.43
N ASP A 69 -10.44 22.59 17.29
CA ASP A 69 -9.46 23.62 16.87
C ASP A 69 -8.25 23.04 16.16
N LEU A 70 -8.03 21.74 16.32
CA LEU A 70 -6.99 21.02 15.61
C LEU A 70 -7.39 20.71 14.17
N PHE A 71 -8.62 20.99 13.75
CA PHE A 71 -9.13 20.70 12.41
C PHE A 71 -9.56 21.97 11.69
N LEU A 72 -9.61 21.89 10.36
CA LEU A 72 -10.09 22.95 9.47
C LEU A 72 -11.61 22.88 9.22
N LEU A 73 -12.37 22.22 10.10
CA LEU A 73 -13.81 22.00 9.91
C LEU A 73 -14.59 23.31 10.08
N ASP A 74 -15.56 23.53 9.18
CA ASP A 74 -16.52 24.63 9.30
C ASP A 74 -17.35 24.46 10.57
N ARG A 75 -17.31 25.48 11.44
CA ARG A 75 -17.99 25.47 12.74
C ARG A 75 -19.50 25.64 12.65
N ASN A 76 -20.02 26.04 11.50
CA ASN A 76 -21.45 26.14 11.24
C ASN A 76 -22.10 24.76 10.99
N TRP A 77 -21.29 23.71 10.80
CA TRP A 77 -21.78 22.37 10.49
C TRP A 77 -21.33 21.35 11.53
N THR A 78 -22.21 20.39 11.84
CA THR A 78 -21.84 19.22 12.64
C THR A 78 -21.32 18.13 11.70
N PHE A 79 -20.00 17.96 11.67
CA PHE A 79 -19.36 16.94 10.85
C PHE A 79 -19.43 15.56 11.50
N VAL A 80 -20.31 14.70 11.00
CA VAL A 80 -20.58 13.34 11.55
C VAL A 80 -20.07 12.20 10.66
N ASN A 81 -19.41 12.51 9.53
CA ASN A 81 -18.99 11.51 8.54
C ASN A 81 -17.47 11.48 8.33
N HIS A 82 -16.72 11.39 9.44
CA HIS A 82 -15.24 11.30 9.39
C HIS A 82 -14.78 10.05 8.63
N GLY A 83 -15.50 8.92 8.72
CA GLY A 83 -15.13 7.67 8.06
C GLY A 83 -15.09 7.74 6.53
N ALA A 84 -15.91 8.57 5.88
CA ALA A 84 -15.96 8.63 4.42
C ALA A 84 -14.66 9.21 3.84
N PHE A 85 -14.26 10.38 4.34
CA PHE A 85 -13.21 11.19 3.73
C PHE A 85 -12.14 11.67 4.72
N GLY A 86 -12.37 11.51 6.03
CA GLY A 86 -11.53 12.06 7.08
C GLY A 86 -11.49 13.58 7.14
N ALA A 87 -10.86 14.07 8.21
CA ALA A 87 -10.51 15.46 8.41
C ALA A 87 -9.06 15.51 8.89
N PRO A 88 -8.14 16.16 8.17
CA PRO A 88 -6.75 16.24 8.60
C PRO A 88 -6.58 17.27 9.72
N PHE A 89 -5.56 17.07 10.54
CA PHE A 89 -5.15 18.11 11.48
C PHE A 89 -4.63 19.34 10.73
N SER A 90 -5.05 20.54 11.14
CA SER A 90 -4.71 21.84 10.54
C SER A 90 -3.19 22.05 10.47
N LEU A 91 -2.48 21.75 11.55
CA LEU A 91 -1.01 21.80 11.60
C LEU A 91 -0.37 20.88 10.55
N ILE A 92 -0.91 19.68 10.35
CA ILE A 92 -0.34 18.71 9.40
C ILE A 92 -0.62 19.16 7.95
N VAL A 93 -1.76 19.79 7.68
CA VAL A 93 -2.04 20.43 6.38
C VAL A 93 -1.03 21.54 6.09
N ASP A 94 -0.73 22.38 7.08
CA ASP A 94 0.25 23.46 6.96
C ASP A 94 1.67 22.92 6.73
N ILE A 95 2.10 21.92 7.49
CA ILE A 95 3.39 21.24 7.28
C ILE A 95 3.48 20.64 5.87
N ALA A 96 2.41 20.02 5.37
CA ALA A 96 2.38 19.50 4.00
C ALA A 96 2.50 20.64 2.96
N GLN A 97 1.93 21.81 3.22
CA GLN A 97 2.10 22.99 2.36
C GLN A 97 3.55 23.52 2.40
N ARG A 98 4.18 23.55 3.56
CA ARG A 98 5.60 23.94 3.70
C ARG A 98 6.51 23.00 2.90
N TRP A 99 6.26 21.68 2.94
CA TRP A 99 6.96 20.72 2.10
C TRP A 99 6.78 20.99 0.61
N ARG A 100 5.57 21.31 0.15
CA ARG A 100 5.32 21.68 -1.27
C ARG A 100 6.15 22.89 -1.66
N VAL A 101 6.12 23.95 -0.87
CA VAL A 101 6.92 25.16 -1.13
C VAL A 101 8.43 24.87 -1.09
N TYR A 102 8.89 24.04 -0.15
CA TYR A 102 10.31 23.66 -0.04
C TYR A 102 10.81 22.92 -1.28
N THR A 103 10.02 21.99 -1.81
CA THR A 103 10.31 21.30 -3.08
C THR A 103 10.50 22.31 -4.21
N GLU A 104 9.59 23.27 -4.35
CA GLU A 104 9.62 24.24 -5.45
C GLU A 104 10.76 25.25 -5.38
N ARG A 105 11.37 25.46 -4.20
CA ARG A 105 12.54 26.35 -4.08
C ARG A 105 13.73 25.82 -4.88
N GLN A 106 13.93 24.50 -4.90
CA GLN A 106 14.99 23.83 -5.69
C GLN A 106 14.54 22.41 -6.10
N PRO A 107 13.68 22.27 -7.13
CA PRO A 107 13.05 20.99 -7.47
C PRO A 107 14.04 19.87 -7.76
N LEU A 108 15.10 20.18 -8.52
CA LEU A 108 16.13 19.20 -8.85
C LEU A 108 16.87 18.72 -7.59
N ARG A 109 17.22 19.64 -6.67
CA ARG A 109 17.87 19.25 -5.41
C ARG A 109 16.97 18.32 -4.60
N PHE A 110 15.69 18.68 -4.46
CA PHE A 110 14.78 17.90 -3.64
C PHE A 110 14.46 16.53 -4.25
N ILE A 111 13.95 16.50 -5.47
CA ILE A 111 13.45 15.28 -6.13
C ILE A 111 14.59 14.29 -6.39
N ASP A 112 15.74 14.78 -6.86
CA ASP A 112 16.85 13.91 -7.26
C ASP A 112 17.79 13.55 -6.10
N ARG A 113 17.85 14.30 -5.00
CA ARG A 113 18.86 14.04 -3.94
C ARG A 113 18.28 13.82 -2.56
N GLU A 114 17.18 14.48 -2.22
CA GLU A 114 16.65 14.48 -0.86
C GLU A 114 15.44 13.56 -0.67
N LEU A 115 14.61 13.39 -1.70
CA LEU A 115 13.30 12.74 -1.59
C LEU A 115 13.41 11.30 -1.08
N PHE A 116 14.17 10.44 -1.75
CA PHE A 116 14.19 9.01 -1.44
C PHE A 116 14.73 8.69 -0.04
N PRO A 117 15.88 9.25 0.42
CA PRO A 117 16.32 9.07 1.81
C PRO A 117 15.27 9.54 2.83
N ARG A 118 14.58 10.66 2.56
CA ARG A 118 13.51 11.16 3.45
C ARG A 118 12.32 10.20 3.48
N VAL A 119 11.88 9.70 2.33
CA VAL A 119 10.80 8.71 2.22
C VAL A 119 11.16 7.42 2.96
N VAL A 120 12.39 6.91 2.83
CA VAL A 120 12.85 5.75 3.61
C VAL A 120 12.80 6.02 5.11
N GLY A 121 13.18 7.24 5.54
CA GLY A 121 13.01 7.67 6.93
C GLY A 121 11.56 7.65 7.42
N VAL A 122 10.61 8.05 6.56
CA VAL A 122 9.17 7.95 6.85
C VAL A 122 8.73 6.49 6.93
N ILE A 123 9.15 5.65 5.97
CA ILE A 123 8.79 4.21 5.94
C ILE A 123 9.30 3.52 7.20
N LYS A 124 10.56 3.71 7.61
CA LYS A 124 11.12 3.10 8.83
C LYS A 124 10.36 3.51 10.09
N LYS A 125 10.02 4.79 10.23
CA LYS A 125 9.22 5.27 11.36
C LYS A 125 7.81 4.69 11.35
N PHE A 126 7.19 4.63 10.17
CA PHE A 126 5.81 4.16 10.06
C PHE A 126 5.70 2.64 10.23
N ALA A 127 6.66 1.88 9.71
CA ALA A 127 6.76 0.43 9.92
C ALA A 127 6.93 0.09 11.41
N SER A 128 7.76 0.84 12.13
CA SER A 128 7.86 0.70 13.59
C SER A 128 6.54 1.02 14.31
N PHE A 129 5.77 2.02 13.85
CA PHE A 129 4.46 2.34 14.41
C PHE A 129 3.42 1.24 14.14
N LEU A 130 3.48 0.58 12.98
CA LEU A 130 2.56 -0.48 12.56
C LEU A 130 2.99 -1.89 13.02
N ASN A 131 4.14 -1.97 13.73
CA ASN A 131 4.83 -3.21 14.06
C ASN A 131 5.03 -4.12 12.83
N CYS A 132 5.81 -3.66 11.85
CA CYS A 132 6.24 -4.48 10.72
C CYS A 132 7.65 -4.14 10.25
N ARG A 133 8.15 -4.94 9.32
CA ARG A 133 9.42 -4.69 8.66
C ARG A 133 9.28 -3.53 7.67
N PRO A 134 10.26 -2.60 7.60
CA PRO A 134 10.19 -1.49 6.66
C PRO A 134 10.20 -1.96 5.20
N GLU A 135 10.87 -3.06 4.88
CA GLU A 135 10.90 -3.64 3.53
C GLU A 135 9.54 -4.13 3.03
N ASP A 136 8.63 -4.41 3.96
CA ASP A 136 7.30 -4.95 3.68
C ASP A 136 6.25 -3.84 3.52
N LEU A 137 6.65 -2.56 3.63
CA LEU A 137 5.75 -1.40 3.63
C LEU A 137 5.99 -0.46 2.44
N VAL A 138 4.92 -0.15 1.72
CA VAL A 138 4.91 0.79 0.58
C VAL A 138 3.91 1.91 0.84
N LEU A 139 4.30 3.15 0.54
CA LEU A 139 3.40 4.32 0.59
C LEU A 139 2.70 4.53 -0.75
N LEU A 140 1.40 4.79 -0.71
CA LEU A 140 0.52 4.95 -1.88
C LEU A 140 -0.43 6.15 -1.71
N GLN A 141 -1.17 6.53 -2.76
CA GLN A 141 -2.06 7.69 -2.68
C GLN A 141 -3.36 7.42 -1.89
N ASN A 142 -3.91 6.22 -1.98
CA ASN A 142 -5.17 5.83 -1.35
C ASN A 142 -5.31 4.29 -1.32
N ALA A 143 -6.25 3.79 -0.51
CA ALA A 143 -6.50 2.36 -0.37
C ALA A 143 -6.94 1.70 -1.69
N THR A 144 -7.75 2.37 -2.51
CA THR A 144 -8.17 1.83 -3.82
C THR A 144 -6.96 1.54 -4.71
N THR A 145 -5.95 2.41 -4.74
CA THR A 145 -4.69 2.15 -5.45
C THR A 145 -3.97 0.92 -4.91
N GLY A 146 -3.90 0.75 -3.58
CA GLY A 146 -3.24 -0.40 -2.95
C GLY A 146 -3.95 -1.72 -3.22
N LEU A 147 -5.27 -1.76 -3.04
CA LEU A 147 -6.10 -2.94 -3.31
C LEU A 147 -5.99 -3.35 -4.79
N ASN A 148 -6.02 -2.36 -5.70
CA ASN A 148 -5.85 -2.61 -7.12
C ASN A 148 -4.45 -3.13 -7.45
N CYS A 149 -3.41 -2.59 -6.81
CA CYS A 149 -2.04 -3.05 -6.98
C CYS A 149 -1.91 -4.53 -6.62
N VAL A 150 -2.48 -4.96 -5.48
CA VAL A 150 -2.44 -6.36 -5.06
C VAL A 150 -3.21 -7.24 -6.03
N LEU A 151 -4.49 -6.95 -6.30
CA LEU A 151 -5.33 -7.79 -7.14
C LEU A 151 -4.80 -7.93 -8.58
N GLU A 152 -4.32 -6.84 -9.19
CA GLU A 152 -3.70 -6.87 -10.53
C GLU A 152 -2.35 -7.60 -10.53
N SER A 153 -1.56 -7.51 -9.47
CA SER A 153 -0.25 -8.19 -9.40
C SER A 153 -0.33 -9.66 -9.01
N PHE A 154 -1.42 -10.07 -8.37
CA PHE A 154 -1.56 -11.41 -7.80
C PHE A 154 -1.73 -12.47 -8.91
N PRO A 155 -0.96 -13.58 -8.89
CA PRO A 155 -0.87 -14.52 -10.02
C PRO A 155 -2.05 -15.49 -10.02
N LEU A 156 -3.25 -14.98 -10.31
CA LEU A 156 -4.43 -15.81 -10.53
C LEU A 156 -4.34 -16.51 -11.89
N SER A 157 -4.83 -17.74 -11.91
CA SER A 157 -4.94 -18.61 -13.07
C SER A 157 -6.39 -19.08 -13.24
N ALA A 158 -6.64 -19.76 -14.37
CA ALA A 158 -7.90 -20.44 -14.56
C ALA A 158 -8.12 -21.45 -13.42
N GLN A 159 -9.33 -21.46 -12.84
CA GLN A 159 -9.77 -22.25 -11.67
C GLN A 159 -9.51 -21.63 -10.29
N ASP A 160 -8.65 -20.62 -10.16
CA ASP A 160 -8.48 -19.94 -8.87
C ASP A 160 -9.76 -19.20 -8.48
N LYS A 161 -10.16 -19.34 -7.22
CA LYS A 161 -11.32 -18.61 -6.65
C LYS A 161 -10.86 -17.46 -5.77
N VAL A 162 -11.47 -16.29 -5.95
CA VAL A 162 -11.30 -15.14 -5.06
C VAL A 162 -12.57 -14.90 -4.27
N LEU A 163 -12.52 -15.11 -2.96
CA LEU A 163 -13.64 -14.91 -2.05
C LEU A 163 -13.70 -13.46 -1.58
N PHE A 164 -14.90 -12.89 -1.56
CA PHE A 164 -15.24 -11.61 -0.92
C PHE A 164 -16.70 -11.64 -0.46
N PHE A 165 -17.13 -10.61 0.25
CA PHE A 165 -18.42 -10.60 0.91
C PHE A 165 -19.36 -9.54 0.35
N ASP A 166 -20.66 -9.70 0.58
CA ASP A 166 -21.68 -8.74 0.15
C ASP A 166 -21.49 -7.35 0.79
N CYS A 167 -20.95 -7.31 2.01
CA CYS A 167 -20.56 -6.08 2.72
C CYS A 167 -19.26 -5.43 2.24
N THR A 168 -18.47 -6.12 1.40
CA THR A 168 -17.22 -5.56 0.85
C THR A 168 -17.51 -4.30 0.05
N TYR A 169 -16.63 -3.31 0.20
CA TYR A 169 -16.83 -1.99 -0.42
C TYR A 169 -17.07 -2.09 -1.94
N ALA A 170 -18.06 -1.34 -2.43
CA ALA A 170 -18.62 -1.55 -3.77
C ALA A 170 -17.58 -1.42 -4.91
N SER A 171 -16.59 -0.53 -4.78
CA SER A 171 -15.52 -0.41 -5.78
C SER A 171 -14.58 -1.63 -5.77
N VAL A 172 -14.32 -2.20 -4.60
CA VAL A 172 -13.49 -3.40 -4.43
C VAL A 172 -14.19 -4.61 -5.05
N LYS A 173 -15.50 -4.76 -4.85
CA LYS A 173 -16.29 -5.82 -5.53
C LYS A 173 -16.22 -5.71 -7.04
N LYS A 174 -16.27 -4.50 -7.60
CA LYS A 174 -16.10 -4.27 -9.05
C LYS A 174 -14.70 -4.62 -9.52
N MET A 175 -13.69 -4.25 -8.73
CA MET A 175 -12.28 -4.52 -9.00
C MET A 175 -11.99 -6.02 -9.01
N ILE A 176 -12.46 -6.78 -8.01
CA ILE A 176 -12.30 -8.24 -7.95
C ILE A 176 -12.94 -8.90 -9.16
N ARG A 177 -14.18 -8.54 -9.50
CA ARG A 177 -14.87 -9.11 -10.68
C ARG A 177 -14.13 -8.81 -11.98
N LYS A 178 -13.61 -7.59 -12.13
CA LYS A 178 -12.80 -7.21 -13.30
C LYS A 178 -11.51 -8.03 -13.39
N VAL A 179 -10.73 -8.08 -12.31
CA VAL A 179 -9.46 -8.82 -12.29
C VAL A 179 -9.69 -10.31 -12.52
N CYS A 180 -10.71 -10.90 -11.91
CA CYS A 180 -11.06 -12.30 -12.15
C CYS A 180 -11.41 -12.54 -13.61
N LYS A 181 -12.21 -11.66 -14.22
CA LYS A 181 -12.52 -11.73 -15.66
C LYS A 181 -11.26 -11.65 -16.53
N ASP A 182 -10.37 -10.70 -16.25
CA ASP A 182 -9.17 -10.47 -17.06
C ASP A 182 -8.13 -11.61 -16.93
N LYS A 183 -8.21 -12.40 -15.84
CA LYS A 183 -7.31 -13.53 -15.54
C LYS A 183 -7.98 -14.91 -15.66
N ASN A 184 -9.23 -14.97 -16.14
CA ASN A 184 -10.05 -16.18 -16.19
C ASN A 184 -10.22 -16.91 -14.83
N ALA A 185 -10.12 -16.18 -13.73
CA ALA A 185 -10.37 -16.67 -12.37
C ALA A 185 -11.86 -16.50 -11.99
N VAL A 186 -12.27 -17.07 -10.86
CA VAL A 186 -13.68 -17.11 -10.42
C VAL A 186 -13.91 -16.19 -9.22
N PRO A 187 -14.68 -15.10 -9.37
CA PRO A 187 -15.08 -14.27 -8.24
C PRO A 187 -16.21 -14.96 -7.45
N VAL A 188 -16.05 -15.14 -6.15
CA VAL A 188 -17.04 -15.73 -5.25
C VAL A 188 -17.51 -14.66 -4.25
N GLU A 189 -18.73 -14.18 -4.43
CA GLU A 189 -19.37 -13.26 -3.46
C GLU A 189 -20.21 -14.09 -2.48
N ALA A 190 -19.78 -14.15 -1.22
CA ALA A 190 -20.54 -14.78 -0.15
C ALA A 190 -21.40 -13.76 0.59
N LYS A 191 -22.59 -14.18 1.01
CA LYS A 191 -23.51 -13.34 1.78
C LYS A 191 -23.31 -13.60 3.27
N LEU A 192 -22.99 -12.57 4.03
CA LEU A 192 -22.96 -12.65 5.49
C LEU A 192 -24.32 -12.28 6.08
N LYS A 193 -24.79 -13.07 7.03
CA LYS A 193 -26.03 -12.81 7.77
C LYS A 193 -25.77 -11.84 8.92
N LEU A 194 -25.34 -10.62 8.58
CA LEU A 194 -24.88 -9.63 9.56
C LEU A 194 -25.90 -9.33 10.67
N LYS A 195 -27.20 -9.36 10.36
CA LYS A 195 -28.28 -9.09 11.34
C LYS A 195 -28.49 -10.22 12.36
N GLU A 196 -28.00 -11.42 12.06
CA GLU A 196 -28.13 -12.60 12.93
C GLU A 196 -26.90 -12.76 13.84
N MET A 197 -25.82 -12.03 13.58
CA MET A 197 -24.57 -12.08 14.34
C MET A 197 -24.75 -11.44 15.72
N LYS A 198 -24.25 -12.11 16.75
CA LYS A 198 -24.23 -11.67 18.16
C LYS A 198 -22.83 -11.30 18.64
N GLY A 199 -21.80 -11.72 17.93
CA GLY A 199 -20.40 -11.49 18.28
C GLY A 199 -19.43 -11.86 17.16
N SER A 200 -18.15 -11.75 17.45
CA SER A 200 -17.05 -12.09 16.54
C SER A 200 -17.08 -13.54 16.09
N GLU A 201 -17.52 -14.46 16.95
CA GLU A 201 -17.59 -15.90 16.67
C GLU A 201 -18.52 -16.22 15.50
N ASP A 202 -19.62 -15.48 15.35
CA ASP A 202 -20.53 -15.64 14.22
C ASP A 202 -19.90 -15.15 12.90
N ILE A 203 -19.04 -14.12 12.96
CA ILE A 203 -18.26 -13.67 11.79
C ILE A 203 -17.28 -14.76 11.40
N LEU A 204 -16.52 -15.30 12.35
CA LEU A 204 -15.54 -16.36 12.13
C LEU A 204 -16.20 -17.59 11.48
N ALA A 205 -17.29 -18.09 12.06
CA ALA A 205 -17.99 -19.27 11.58
C ALA A 205 -18.57 -19.07 10.16
N GLN A 206 -19.15 -17.89 9.89
CA GLN A 206 -19.71 -17.60 8.57
C GLN A 206 -18.64 -17.42 7.50
N VAL A 207 -17.52 -16.77 7.82
CA VAL A 207 -16.38 -16.65 6.89
C VAL A 207 -15.78 -18.02 6.63
N GLU A 208 -15.52 -18.83 7.65
CA GLU A 208 -14.96 -20.18 7.50
C GLU A 208 -15.81 -21.06 6.58
N ALA A 209 -17.14 -21.05 6.78
CA ALA A 209 -18.09 -21.80 5.97
C ALA A 209 -18.19 -21.30 4.52
N ALA A 210 -17.87 -20.02 4.29
CA ALA A 210 -17.92 -19.40 2.96
C ALA A 210 -16.68 -19.68 2.10
N ILE A 211 -15.55 -20.11 2.70
CA ILE A 211 -14.32 -20.38 1.96
C ILE A 211 -14.50 -21.62 1.06
N PRO A 212 -14.53 -21.45 -0.28
CA PRO A 212 -14.70 -22.56 -1.18
C PRO A 212 -13.42 -23.38 -1.29
N GLU A 213 -13.54 -24.65 -1.67
CA GLU A 213 -12.39 -25.46 -2.08
C GLU A 213 -11.65 -24.81 -3.26
N GLY A 214 -10.32 -24.76 -3.19
CA GLY A 214 -9.47 -24.08 -4.18
C GLY A 214 -9.51 -22.55 -4.10
N CYS A 215 -9.91 -21.98 -2.96
CA CYS A 215 -9.82 -20.54 -2.74
C CYS A 215 -8.35 -20.10 -2.68
N LYS A 216 -7.96 -19.19 -3.59
CA LYS A 216 -6.59 -18.70 -3.67
C LYS A 216 -6.37 -17.43 -2.87
N LEU A 217 -7.40 -16.59 -2.80
CA LEU A 217 -7.35 -15.29 -2.14
C LEU A 217 -8.71 -14.99 -1.49
N VAL A 218 -8.69 -14.54 -0.24
CA VAL A 218 -9.85 -14.01 0.48
C VAL A 218 -9.64 -12.52 0.71
N VAL A 219 -10.62 -11.70 0.32
CA VAL A 219 -10.62 -10.25 0.56
C VAL A 219 -11.55 -9.95 1.73
N ILE A 220 -11.00 -9.39 2.80
CA ILE A 220 -11.71 -9.13 4.07
C ILE A 220 -11.56 -7.66 4.44
N ASP A 221 -12.67 -7.00 4.78
CA ASP A 221 -12.64 -5.66 5.37
C ASP A 221 -12.22 -5.75 6.85
N HIS A 222 -11.27 -4.94 7.32
CA HIS A 222 -10.98 -4.84 8.77
C HIS A 222 -12.16 -4.18 9.51
N VAL A 223 -12.68 -3.10 8.92
CA VAL A 223 -13.92 -2.46 9.36
C VAL A 223 -14.77 -2.19 8.12
N THR A 224 -15.98 -2.76 8.06
CA THR A 224 -16.86 -2.62 6.89
C THR A 224 -17.33 -1.18 6.71
N SER A 225 -17.38 -0.72 5.47
CA SER A 225 -17.68 0.70 5.19
C SER A 225 -19.14 1.08 5.47
N ASN A 226 -20.11 0.22 5.15
CA ASN A 226 -21.53 0.57 5.20
C ASN A 226 -22.16 0.22 6.55
N GLU A 227 -21.78 -0.93 7.12
CA GLU A 227 -22.34 -1.45 8.37
C GLU A 227 -21.49 -1.10 9.60
N ALA A 228 -20.26 -0.59 9.40
CA ALA A 228 -19.32 -0.21 10.46
C ALA A 228 -19.02 -1.37 11.45
N LEU A 229 -18.91 -2.59 10.93
CA LEU A 229 -18.60 -3.78 11.72
C LEU A 229 -17.10 -3.99 11.79
N LEU A 230 -16.56 -4.19 12.99
CA LEU A 230 -15.18 -4.58 13.23
C LEU A 230 -15.04 -6.09 13.07
N PHE A 231 -14.19 -6.53 12.14
CA PHE A 231 -13.92 -7.93 11.90
C PHE A 231 -12.71 -8.38 12.73
N PRO A 232 -12.74 -9.57 13.35
CA PRO A 232 -11.61 -10.17 14.08
C PRO A 232 -10.55 -10.68 13.08
N ILE A 233 -9.78 -9.76 12.51
CA ILE A 233 -8.90 -10.07 11.36
C ILE A 233 -7.77 -11.04 11.68
N ASP A 234 -7.26 -11.05 12.91
CA ASP A 234 -6.16 -11.92 13.31
C ASP A 234 -6.61 -13.39 13.22
N GLU A 235 -7.78 -13.70 13.79
CA GLU A 235 -8.39 -15.03 13.76
C GLU A 235 -8.89 -15.43 12.35
N LEU A 236 -9.41 -14.46 11.58
CA LEU A 236 -9.83 -14.71 10.20
C LEU A 236 -8.66 -15.07 9.29
N VAL A 237 -7.49 -14.45 9.49
CA VAL A 237 -6.27 -14.81 8.75
C VAL A 237 -5.88 -16.25 9.04
N GLU A 238 -5.87 -16.66 10.31
CA GLU A 238 -5.59 -18.06 10.68
C GLU A 238 -6.56 -19.06 10.04
N ILE A 239 -7.86 -18.76 10.02
CA ILE A 239 -8.88 -19.59 9.38
C ILE A 239 -8.61 -19.75 7.88
N CYS A 240 -8.27 -18.65 7.19
CA CYS A 240 -7.98 -18.68 5.77
C CYS A 240 -6.70 -19.48 5.45
N HIS A 241 -5.64 -19.27 6.24
CA HIS A 241 -4.38 -20.00 6.08
C HIS A 241 -4.53 -21.51 6.32
N LYS A 242 -5.38 -21.94 7.27
CA LYS A 242 -5.73 -23.37 7.46
C LYS A 242 -6.39 -24.02 6.23
N LYS A 243 -6.90 -23.21 5.30
CA LYS A 243 -7.50 -23.64 4.03
C LYS A 243 -6.63 -23.29 2.81
N ASP A 244 -5.34 -23.04 3.03
CA ASP A 244 -4.35 -22.68 2.00
C ASP A 244 -4.70 -21.42 1.18
N ALA A 245 -5.56 -20.55 1.72
CA ALA A 245 -5.99 -19.31 1.08
C ALA A 245 -5.22 -18.10 1.63
N LEU A 246 -4.67 -17.27 0.74
CA LEU A 246 -4.03 -16.01 1.14
C LEU A 246 -5.08 -14.94 1.46
N VAL A 247 -4.72 -13.93 2.23
CA VAL A 247 -5.63 -12.90 2.74
C VAL A 247 -5.17 -11.50 2.35
N LEU A 248 -6.08 -10.77 1.70
CA LEU A 248 -5.98 -9.33 1.48
C LEU A 248 -6.95 -8.60 2.40
N ILE A 249 -6.41 -7.83 3.34
CA ILE A 249 -7.21 -6.98 4.23
C ILE A 249 -7.43 -5.61 3.59
N ASP A 250 -8.70 -5.25 3.33
CA ASP A 250 -9.12 -3.86 3.16
C ASP A 250 -9.23 -3.18 4.53
N GLY A 251 -8.12 -2.60 4.94
CA GLY A 251 -7.97 -1.84 6.18
C GLY A 251 -8.24 -0.34 6.00
N ALA A 252 -9.02 0.08 5.00
CA ALA A 252 -9.31 1.49 4.75
C ALA A 252 -9.84 2.23 5.98
N HIS A 253 -10.55 1.52 6.86
CA HIS A 253 -11.12 2.03 8.11
C HIS A 253 -10.42 1.50 9.38
N GLY A 254 -9.23 0.90 9.29
CA GLY A 254 -8.53 0.32 10.44
C GLY A 254 -7.49 1.23 11.11
N LEU A 255 -6.65 1.92 10.33
CA LEU A 255 -5.56 2.73 10.89
C LEU A 255 -6.08 3.93 11.68
N GLY A 256 -5.78 3.98 12.99
CA GLY A 256 -6.13 5.08 13.89
C GLY A 256 -7.49 4.95 14.57
N SER A 257 -8.34 4.03 14.10
CA SER A 257 -9.63 3.65 14.70
C SER A 257 -9.54 2.34 15.49
N CYS A 258 -8.62 1.45 15.11
CA CYS A 258 -8.41 0.15 15.74
C CYS A 258 -6.92 -0.02 16.10
N PRO A 259 -6.59 -0.79 17.15
CA PRO A 259 -5.23 -1.29 17.34
C PRO A 259 -4.80 -2.08 16.10
N LEU A 260 -3.59 -1.82 15.61
CA LEU A 260 -3.07 -2.48 14.42
C LEU A 260 -1.62 -2.90 14.66
N ASP A 261 -1.37 -4.19 14.49
CA ASP A 261 -0.07 -4.83 14.60
C ASP A 261 0.05 -5.79 13.42
N LEU A 262 0.77 -5.38 12.39
CA LEU A 262 0.80 -6.09 11.11
C LEU A 262 1.58 -7.39 11.18
N GLU A 263 2.58 -7.49 12.07
CA GLU A 263 3.28 -8.73 12.37
C GLU A 263 2.34 -9.73 13.05
N ARG A 264 1.60 -9.31 14.08
CA ARG A 264 0.64 -10.19 14.77
C ARG A 264 -0.50 -10.63 13.87
N THR A 265 -1.09 -9.73 13.11
CA THR A 265 -2.20 -10.04 12.20
C THR A 265 -1.82 -11.10 11.17
N GLY A 266 -0.56 -11.13 10.74
CA GLY A 266 -0.06 -12.18 9.83
C GLY A 266 -0.66 -12.15 8.42
N ALA A 267 -1.49 -11.16 8.08
CA ALA A 267 -2.12 -11.04 6.78
C ALA A 267 -1.08 -10.97 5.65
N ASP A 268 -1.37 -11.63 4.53
CA ASP A 268 -0.48 -11.63 3.37
C ASP A 268 -0.36 -10.25 2.75
N PHE A 269 -1.47 -9.51 2.75
CA PHE A 269 -1.56 -8.13 2.30
C PHE A 269 -2.48 -7.32 3.21
N TYR A 270 -2.08 -6.09 3.54
CA TYR A 270 -2.94 -5.15 4.27
C TYR A 270 -2.84 -3.77 3.63
N VAL A 271 -3.99 -3.16 3.33
CA VAL A 271 -4.05 -1.81 2.76
C VAL A 271 -4.77 -0.87 3.72
N GLY A 272 -4.18 0.28 4.06
CA GLY A 272 -4.81 1.25 4.97
C GLY A 272 -4.76 2.69 4.46
N ASN A 273 -5.82 3.45 4.73
CA ASN A 273 -5.83 4.90 4.46
C ASN A 273 -5.29 5.68 5.66
N CYS A 274 -4.35 6.59 5.41
CA CYS A 274 -3.90 7.53 6.43
C CYS A 274 -4.81 8.76 6.53
N HIS A 275 -5.56 9.07 5.47
CA HIS A 275 -6.35 10.29 5.39
C HIS A 275 -7.76 10.19 6.02
N LYS A 276 -8.13 9.02 6.56
CA LYS A 276 -9.36 8.80 7.33
C LYS A 276 -9.04 9.02 8.81
N TRP A 277 -9.12 7.98 9.63
CA TRP A 277 -9.00 8.08 11.10
C TRP A 277 -7.62 8.48 11.61
N PHE A 278 -6.55 8.26 10.81
CA PHE A 278 -5.20 8.71 11.14
C PHE A 278 -4.97 10.21 10.90
N CYS A 279 -5.98 10.94 10.42
CA CYS A 279 -6.00 12.41 10.30
C CYS A 279 -4.84 12.99 9.46
N ALA A 280 -4.28 12.23 8.53
CA ALA A 280 -3.32 12.73 7.56
C ALA A 280 -4.03 13.52 6.42
N PRO A 281 -3.33 14.44 5.74
CA PRO A 281 -3.82 15.01 4.49
C PRO A 281 -4.13 13.93 3.46
N ARG A 282 -5.07 14.23 2.55
CA ARG A 282 -5.43 13.33 1.44
C ARG A 282 -4.21 13.02 0.57
N GLY A 283 -4.21 11.84 -0.04
CA GLY A 283 -3.12 11.40 -0.91
C GLY A 283 -2.07 10.54 -0.20
N VAL A 284 -2.37 10.03 1.00
CA VAL A 284 -1.50 9.09 1.72
C VAL A 284 -2.29 7.89 2.21
N ALA A 285 -1.77 6.71 1.87
CA ALA A 285 -2.15 5.38 2.29
C ALA A 285 -0.90 4.50 2.35
N PHE A 286 -1.04 3.28 2.86
CA PHE A 286 0.01 2.29 2.83
C PHE A 286 -0.51 0.94 2.34
N LEU A 287 0.40 0.17 1.76
CA LEU A 287 0.26 -1.25 1.47
C LEU A 287 1.37 -1.97 2.23
N HIS A 288 0.99 -2.91 3.08
CA HIS A 288 1.88 -3.90 3.66
C HIS A 288 1.76 -5.20 2.87
N VAL A 289 2.91 -5.81 2.57
CA VAL A 289 3.01 -7.11 1.92
C VAL A 289 3.91 -7.99 2.77
N ASN A 290 3.38 -9.07 3.32
CA ASN A 290 4.19 -10.01 4.09
C ASN A 290 5.35 -10.53 3.23
N HIS A 291 6.58 -10.42 3.75
CA HIS A 291 7.81 -10.75 3.04
C HIS A 291 7.77 -12.11 2.33
N SER A 292 7.18 -13.12 2.97
CA SER A 292 7.09 -14.48 2.46
C SER A 292 6.26 -14.60 1.18
N ASN A 293 5.45 -13.58 0.88
CA ASN A 293 4.59 -13.52 -0.30
C ASN A 293 5.07 -12.53 -1.37
N LEU A 294 6.12 -11.75 -1.12
CA LEU A 294 6.67 -10.81 -2.11
C LEU A 294 7.12 -11.51 -3.40
N SER A 295 7.70 -12.71 -3.28
CA SER A 295 8.13 -13.53 -4.44
C SER A 295 6.96 -14.06 -5.27
N LYS A 296 5.76 -14.09 -4.71
CA LYS A 296 4.54 -14.54 -5.38
C LYS A 296 3.87 -13.42 -6.17
N MET A 297 4.26 -12.15 -6.03
CA MET A 297 3.66 -11.03 -6.77
C MET A 297 4.40 -10.72 -8.06
N SER A 298 3.66 -10.42 -9.14
CA SER A 298 4.21 -9.93 -10.41
C SER A 298 3.92 -8.43 -10.59
N PRO A 299 4.90 -7.56 -10.88
CA PRO A 299 4.67 -6.11 -10.99
C PRO A 299 3.63 -5.73 -12.07
N VAL A 300 2.63 -4.90 -11.72
CA VAL A 300 1.52 -4.49 -12.61
C VAL A 300 1.98 -3.93 -13.97
N LYS A 301 3.03 -3.09 -14.00
CA LYS A 301 3.51 -2.49 -15.26
C LYS A 301 4.18 -3.52 -16.18
N ARG A 302 4.84 -4.53 -15.60
CA ARG A 302 5.56 -5.55 -16.35
C ARG A 302 4.58 -6.43 -17.13
N GLN A 303 3.45 -6.78 -16.52
CA GLN A 303 2.39 -7.57 -17.17
C GLN A 303 1.76 -6.87 -18.39
N LYS A 304 1.64 -5.54 -18.39
CA LYS A 304 1.06 -4.82 -19.55
C LYS A 304 2.02 -4.76 -20.72
N ILE A 305 3.31 -4.55 -20.45
CA ILE A 305 4.36 -4.51 -21.48
C ILE A 305 4.51 -5.92 -22.10
N GLU A 306 4.59 -6.96 -21.27
CA GLU A 306 4.70 -8.35 -21.75
C GLU A 306 3.48 -8.74 -22.61
N LYS A 307 2.25 -8.39 -22.20
CA LYS A 307 1.04 -8.63 -23.03
C LYS A 307 1.01 -7.85 -24.35
N GLU A 308 1.54 -6.62 -24.37
CA GLU A 308 1.65 -5.83 -25.60
C GLU A 308 2.74 -6.36 -26.54
N GLU A 309 3.82 -6.91 -25.98
CA GLU A 309 4.90 -7.57 -26.74
C GLU A 309 4.43 -8.92 -27.32
N GLU A 310 3.77 -9.77 -26.52
CA GLU A 310 3.18 -11.03 -26.97
C GLU A 310 2.17 -10.82 -28.12
N LYS A 311 1.30 -9.81 -27.99
CA LYS A 311 0.32 -9.49 -29.02
C LYS A 311 0.97 -9.00 -30.32
N LYS A 312 2.06 -8.23 -30.23
CA LYS A 312 2.83 -7.80 -31.41
C LYS A 312 3.56 -8.97 -32.09
N GLU A 313 4.03 -9.95 -31.32
CA GLU A 313 4.64 -11.16 -31.89
C GLU A 313 3.60 -12.06 -32.57
N GLU A 314 2.39 -12.17 -32.03
CA GLU A 314 1.29 -12.90 -32.67
C GLU A 314 0.85 -12.24 -33.98
N GLU A 315 0.69 -10.90 -33.99
CA GLU A 315 0.34 -10.15 -35.21
C GLU A 315 1.42 -10.30 -36.29
N LYS A 316 2.71 -10.29 -35.92
CA LYS A 316 3.82 -10.54 -36.85
C LYS A 316 3.81 -11.94 -37.46
N LYS A 317 3.55 -12.97 -36.65
CA LYS A 317 3.47 -14.37 -37.10
C LYS A 317 2.28 -14.61 -38.03
N GLU A 318 1.18 -13.87 -37.87
CA GLU A 318 0.04 -13.91 -38.79
C GLU A 318 0.32 -13.20 -40.12
N GLU A 319 1.09 -12.11 -40.12
CA GLU A 319 1.52 -11.43 -41.35
C GLU A 319 2.50 -12.28 -42.16
N GLU A 320 3.51 -12.88 -41.51
CA GLU A 320 4.49 -13.76 -42.16
C GLU A 320 3.82 -14.99 -42.80
N LYS A 321 2.82 -15.60 -42.14
CA LYS A 321 2.03 -16.71 -42.71
C LYS A 321 1.20 -16.30 -43.93
N LYS A 322 0.67 -15.07 -43.97
CA LYS A 322 -0.10 -14.56 -45.11
C LYS A 322 0.79 -14.20 -46.30
N GLU A 323 2.07 -13.93 -46.08
CA GLU A 323 3.06 -13.74 -47.15
C GLU A 323 3.57 -15.08 -47.70
N GLU A 324 3.68 -16.13 -46.88
CA GLU A 324 4.05 -17.48 -47.36
C GLU A 324 2.93 -18.22 -48.13
N GLU A 325 1.66 -17.83 -47.95
CA GLU A 325 0.51 -18.39 -48.68
C GLU A 325 0.20 -17.67 -50.02
N LYS A 326 0.98 -16.66 -50.41
CA LYS A 326 0.86 -15.93 -51.68
C LYS A 326 1.96 -16.27 -52.67
#